data_AF-A0A7K2P2K6-F1
#
_entry.id   AF-A0A7K2P2K6-F1
#
_cell.length_a   1.000
_cell.length_b   1.000
_cell.length_c   1.000
_cell.angle_alpha   90.00
_cell.angle_beta   90.00
_cell.angle_gamma   90.00
#
_symmetry.space_group_name_H-M   'P 1'
#
loop_
_entity.id
_entity.type
_entity.pdbx_description
1 polymer ?
#
loop_
_entity_poly.entity_id
_entity_poly.type
_entity_poly.pdbx_seq_one_letter_code
_entity_poly.pdbx_strand_id
1 'polypeptide(L)' 'PASQAVVEAVRAAGVQGPGPDRHLAPDLAAADAFVRAGHLVAAAESVTGPLR' A
#
# COMPACT_ATOMS: atom_id res chain seq x y z
N PRO A 1 -1.18 12.01 -7.88
CA PRO A 1 -0.70 12.39 -6.53
C PRO A 1 -1.19 11.42 -5.45
N ALA A 2 -2.50 11.17 -5.33
CA ALA A 2 -3.04 10.21 -4.35
C ALA A 2 -2.56 8.76 -4.56
N SER A 3 -2.51 8.31 -5.81
CA SER A 3 -1.97 6.99 -6.17
C SER A 3 -0.50 6.83 -5.76
N GLN A 4 0.30 7.90 -5.89
CA GLN A 4 1.69 7.89 -5.45
C GLN A 4 1.81 7.78 -3.93
N ALA A 5 0.99 8.53 -3.18
CA ALA A 5 0.98 8.44 -1.71
C ALA A 5 0.63 7.02 -1.22
N VAL A 6 -0.30 6.33 -1.89
CA VAL A 6 -0.61 4.92 -1.60
C VAL A 6 0.59 4.01 -1.89
N VAL A 7 1.26 4.20 -3.02
CA VAL A 7 2.47 3.42 -3.38
C VAL A 7 3.59 3.65 -2.37
N GLU A 8 3.84 4.88 -1.96
CA GLU A 8 4.85 5.20 -0.94
C GLU A 8 4.51 4.56 0.41
N ALA A 9 3.25 4.67 0.85
CA ALA A 9 2.79 4.10 2.12
C ALA A 9 2.91 2.56 2.16
N VAL A 10 2.51 1.87 1.10
CA VAL A 10 2.58 0.40 1.06
C VAL A 10 4.03 -0.11 0.97
N ARG A 11 4.93 0.66 0.35
CA ARG A 11 6.37 0.39 0.33
C ARG A 11 6.99 0.57 1.72
N ALA A 12 6.62 1.65 2.42
CA ALA A 12 7.04 1.88 3.80
C ALA A 12 6.52 0.79 4.76
N ALA A 13 5.37 0.18 4.45
CA ALA A 13 4.82 -0.97 5.17
C ALA A 13 5.49 -2.32 4.83
N GLY A 14 6.50 -2.34 3.97
CA GLY A 14 7.34 -3.51 3.69
C GLY A 14 7.01 -4.26 2.40
N VAL A 15 5.96 -3.88 1.66
CA VAL A 15 5.63 -4.52 0.37
C VAL A 15 6.66 -4.14 -0.67
N GLN A 16 7.41 -5.14 -1.18
CA GLN A 16 8.52 -4.90 -2.08
C GLN A 16 8.10 -4.62 -3.53
N GLY A 17 8.97 -3.89 -4.23
CA GLY A 17 8.82 -3.50 -5.63
C GLY A 17 8.65 -4.67 -6.61
N PRO A 18 8.30 -4.38 -7.88
CA PRO A 18 8.62 -5.29 -8.96
C PRO A 18 10.13 -5.56 -8.97
N GLY A 19 10.51 -6.78 -9.29
CA GLY A 19 11.89 -7.27 -9.23
C GLY A 19 11.99 -8.67 -9.83
N PRO A 20 13.15 -9.35 -9.68
CA PRO A 20 13.27 -10.74 -10.09
C PRO A 20 12.27 -11.63 -9.33
N ASP A 21 12.05 -12.82 -9.87
CA ASP A 21 11.13 -13.78 -9.27
C ASP A 21 11.52 -14.11 -7.82
N ARG A 22 10.51 -14.23 -6.96
CA ARG A 22 10.68 -14.46 -5.53
C ARG A 22 9.45 -15.14 -4.95
N HIS A 23 9.62 -15.70 -3.77
CA HIS A 23 8.48 -16.15 -2.96
C HIS A 23 7.60 -14.96 -2.56
N LEU A 24 6.47 -14.78 -3.26
CA LEU A 24 5.63 -13.58 -3.17
C LEU A 24 4.67 -13.58 -1.97
N ALA A 25 4.43 -14.73 -1.33
CA ALA A 25 3.42 -14.85 -0.27
C ALA A 25 3.58 -13.83 0.89
N PRO A 26 4.78 -13.49 1.37
CA PRO A 26 4.96 -12.48 2.40
C PRO A 26 4.49 -11.07 1.98
N ASP A 27 4.75 -10.69 0.73
CA ASP A 27 4.34 -9.37 0.22
C ASP A 27 2.81 -9.29 0.05
N LEU A 28 2.18 -10.40 -0.38
CA LEU A 28 0.72 -10.47 -0.48
C LEU A 28 0.06 -10.37 0.90
N ALA A 29 0.62 -11.06 1.90
CA ALA A 29 0.12 -10.99 3.28
C ALA A 29 0.25 -9.57 3.87
N ALA A 30 1.39 -8.91 3.64
CA ALA A 30 1.60 -7.52 4.06
C ALA A 30 0.63 -6.55 3.35
N ALA A 31 0.38 -6.74 2.05
CA ALA A 31 -0.58 -5.94 1.31
C ALA A 31 -2.04 -6.14 1.80
N ASP A 32 -2.45 -7.39 2.07
CA ASP A 32 -3.78 -7.68 2.63
C ASP A 32 -3.96 -7.02 4.00
N ALA A 33 -2.97 -7.16 4.89
CA ALA A 33 -2.99 -6.52 6.20
C ALA A 33 -3.08 -4.99 6.10
N PHE A 34 -2.29 -4.39 5.18
CA PHE A 34 -2.30 -2.94 4.93
C PHE A 34 -3.68 -2.43 4.48
N VAL A 35 -4.35 -3.16 3.58
CA VAL A 35 -5.70 -2.82 3.11
C VAL A 35 -6.73 -3.01 4.23
N ARG A 36 -6.70 -4.15 4.93
CA ARG A 36 -7.65 -4.47 6.01
C ARG A 36 -7.60 -3.49 7.17
N ALA A 37 -6.43 -2.96 7.49
CA ALA A 37 -6.27 -1.96 8.54
C ALA A 37 -6.61 -0.53 8.06
N GLY A 38 -7.07 -0.34 6.82
CA GLY A 38 -7.54 0.94 6.31
C GLY A 38 -6.45 1.91 5.85
N HIS A 39 -5.18 1.49 5.87
CA HIS A 39 -4.05 2.36 5.53
C HIS A 39 -4.08 2.84 4.08
N LEU A 40 -4.64 2.05 3.16
CA LEU A 40 -4.79 2.46 1.76
C LEU A 40 -5.68 3.70 1.62
N VAL A 41 -6.84 3.68 2.30
CA VAL A 41 -7.79 4.81 2.28
C VAL A 41 -7.16 6.01 2.97
N ALA A 42 -6.58 5.82 4.16
CA ALA A 42 -5.91 6.89 4.89
C ALA A 42 -4.78 7.56 4.06
N ALA A 43 -3.98 6.77 3.34
CA ALA A 43 -2.93 7.30 2.47
C ALA A 43 -3.50 8.11 1.30
N ALA A 44 -4.57 7.63 0.66
CA ALA A 44 -5.24 8.38 -0.41
C ALA A 44 -5.86 9.70 0.12
N GLU A 45 -6.60 9.61 1.23
CA GLU A 45 -7.29 10.75 1.86
C GLU A 45 -6.33 11.81 2.40
N SER A 46 -5.08 11.46 2.73
CA SER A 46 -4.04 12.43 3.09
C SER A 46 -3.76 13.46 2.00
N VAL A 47 -4.06 13.12 0.75
CA VAL A 47 -3.87 13.98 -0.43
C VAL A 47 -5.20 14.49 -0.97
N THR A 48 -6.25 13.65 -0.97
CA THR A 48 -7.54 13.99 -1.61
C THR A 48 -8.54 14.64 -0.67
N GLY A 49 -8.33 14.56 0.65
CA GLY A 49 -9.43 14.67 1.61
C GLY A 49 -10.33 13.43 1.59
N PRO A 50 -11.41 13.42 2.40
CA PRO A 50 -12.30 12.26 2.53
C PRO A 50 -12.85 11.76 1.20
N LEU A 51 -12.75 10.45 0.96
CA LEU A 51 -13.33 9.80 -0.22
C LEU A 51 -14.85 9.60 -0.01
N ARG A 52 -15.63 9.61 -1.10
CA ARG A 52 -17.10 9.46 -1.08
C ARG A 52 -17.54 8.14 -1.67
#